data_AF-A0A3D0C5V1-F1
#
_entry.id   AF-A0A3D0C5V1-F1
#
_cell.length_a   1.000
_cell.length_b   1.000
_cell.length_c   1.000
_cell.angle_alpha   90.00
_cell.angle_beta   90.00
_cell.angle_gamma   90.00
#
_symmetry.space_group_name_H-M   'P 1'
#
loop_
_entity.id
_entity.type
_entity.pdbx_description
1 polymer ?
#
loop_
_entity_poly.entity_id
_entity_poly.type
_entity_poly.pdbx_seq_one_letter_code
_entity_poly.pdbx_strand_id
1 'polypeptide(L)' 'FCAMGVALNKKLDTDPTAWKIVDGKLYLNLNKAVQKKWATDIPGYIATADRTWSGIQGVSIAQLDAE' A
#
# COMPACT_ATOMS: atom_id res chain seq x y z
N PHE A 1 8.67 -0.23 6.98
CA PHE A 1 9.29 -0.19 5.65
C PHE A 1 8.17 -0.17 4.60
N CYS A 2 8.28 0.61 3.51
CA CYS A 2 7.31 0.55 2.42
C CYS A 2 7.57 -0.72 1.59
N ALA A 3 6.68 -1.71 1.65
CA ALA A 3 6.83 -2.94 0.87
C ALA A 3 6.91 -2.66 -0.64
N MET A 4 6.13 -1.69 -1.13
CA MET A 4 6.11 -1.27 -2.55
C MET A 4 7.35 -0.45 -2.96
N GLY A 5 7.93 0.34 -2.05
CA GLY A 5 9.16 1.07 -2.33
C GLY A 5 10.34 0.13 -2.51
N VAL A 6 10.49 -0.83 -1.60
CA VAL A 6 11.56 -1.83 -1.68
C VAL A 6 11.41 -2.72 -2.92
N ALA A 7 10.18 -3.04 -3.34
CA ALA A 7 9.91 -3.74 -4.60
C ALA A 7 10.41 -2.97 -5.84
N LEU A 8 10.33 -1.64 -5.85
CA LEU A 8 10.79 -0.79 -6.96
C LEU A 8 12.26 -0.38 -6.85
N ASN A 9 13.06 -1.03 -5.98
CA ASN A 9 14.43 -0.61 -5.64
C ASN A 9 14.53 0.85 -5.14
N LYS A 10 13.44 1.41 -4.63
CA LYS A 10 13.37 2.78 -4.10
C LYS A 10 13.19 2.72 -2.60
N LYS A 11 14.12 3.27 -1.84
CA LYS A 11 13.87 3.64 -0.44
C LYS A 11 12.91 4.82 -0.43
N LEU A 12 11.63 4.55 -0.65
CA LEU A 12 10.60 5.56 -0.51
C LEU A 12 10.33 5.70 0.98
N ASP A 13 10.77 6.82 1.53
CA ASP A 13 10.41 7.24 2.87
C ASP A 13 8.88 7.30 2.94
N THR A 14 8.31 6.30 3.61
CA THR A 14 6.91 6.36 4.01
C THR A 14 6.86 7.46 5.04
N ASP A 15 6.12 8.53 4.77
CA ASP A 15 5.91 9.55 5.78
C ASP A 15 5.25 8.88 6.99
N PRO A 16 5.92 8.77 8.15
CA PRO A 16 5.38 8.10 9.33
C PRO A 16 4.18 8.85 9.91
N THR A 17 3.83 10.01 9.36
CA THR A 17 2.61 10.76 9.67
C THR A 17 1.48 10.47 8.68
N ALA A 18 1.74 9.81 7.54
CA ALA A 18 0.75 9.48 6.51
C ALA A 18 0.05 8.13 6.78
N TRP A 19 -0.63 8.04 7.92
CA TRP A 19 -1.35 6.84 8.35
C TRP A 19 -2.79 7.14 8.78
N LYS A 20 -3.62 6.09 8.82
CA LYS A 20 -4.96 6.13 9.41
C LYS A 20 -5.31 4.78 10.03
N ILE A 21 -6.03 4.80 11.14
CA ILE A 21 -6.66 3.59 11.70
C ILE A 21 -8.10 3.53 11.19
N VAL A 22 -8.49 2.39 10.64
CA VAL A 22 -9.86 2.09 10.19
C VAL A 22 -10.22 0.73 10.79
N ASP A 23 -11.31 0.67 11.54
CA ASP A 23 -11.79 -0.56 12.19
C ASP A 23 -10.71 -1.31 13.00
N GLY A 24 -9.86 -0.56 13.70
CA GLY A 24 -8.78 -1.11 14.52
C GLY A 24 -7.54 -1.58 13.74
N LYS A 25 -7.54 -1.49 12.40
CA LYS A 25 -6.38 -1.82 11.55
C LYS A 25 -5.62 -0.55 11.15
N LEU A 26 -4.30 -0.57 11.30
CA LEU A 26 -3.41 0.50 10.88
C LEU A 26 -3.13 0.41 9.37
N TYR A 27 -3.43 1.49 8.65
CA TYR A 27 -3.11 1.65 7.24
C TYR A 27 -2.05 2.73 7.08
N LEU A 28 -0.94 2.37 6.44
CA LEU A 28 0.15 3.28 6.10
C LEU A 28 0.09 3.62 4.61
N ASN A 29 0.19 4.90 4.27
CA ASN A 29 0.31 5.36 2.90
C ASN A 29 1.71 5.87 2.61
N LEU A 30 2.12 5.78 1.34
CA LEU A 30 3.44 6.19 0.87
C LEU A 30 3.84 7.62 1.30
N ASN A 31 2.93 8.58 1.17
CA ASN A 31 3.13 9.97 1.57
C ASN A 31 1.77 10.67 1.72
N LYS A 32 1.77 11.94 2.12
CA LYS A 32 0.53 12.74 2.29
C LYS A 32 -0.29 12.91 1.03
N ALA A 33 0.33 13.00 -0.15
CA ALA A 33 -0.40 13.11 -1.41
C ALA A 33 -1.18 11.82 -1.71
N VAL A 34 -0.54 10.66 -1.53
CA VAL A 34 -1.18 9.35 -1.65
C VAL A 34 -2.23 9.16 -0.57
N GLN A 35 -1.97 9.57 0.68
CA GLN A 35 -2.97 9.53 1.74
C GLN A 35 -4.20 10.38 1.38
N LYS A 36 -4.01 11.58 0.83
CA LYS A 36 -5.12 12.44 0.40
C LYS A 36 -5.94 11.79 -0.71
N LYS A 37 -5.29 11.12 -1.67
CA LYS A 37 -5.99 10.35 -2.71
C LYS A 37 -6.71 9.13 -2.13
N TRP A 38 -6.06 8.38 -1.26
CA TRP A 38 -6.67 7.23 -0.58
C TRP A 38 -7.87 7.65 0.28
N ALA A 39 -7.80 8.81 0.92
CA ALA A 39 -8.87 9.37 1.73
C ALA A 39 -10.14 9.74 0.93
N THR A 40 -10.09 9.80 -0.41
CA THR A 40 -11.30 10.07 -1.21
C THR A 40 -12.25 8.88 -1.28
N ASP A 41 -11.76 7.66 -1.06
CA ASP A 41 -12.56 6.44 -1.06
C ASP A 41 -11.87 5.33 -0.24
N ILE A 42 -11.85 5.52 1.08
CA ILE A 42 -11.18 4.59 2.00
C ILE A 42 -11.76 3.17 1.88
N PRO A 43 -13.10 2.95 1.94
CA PRO A 43 -13.66 1.61 1.86
C PRO A 43 -13.36 0.93 0.51
N GLY A 44 -13.47 1.66 -0.61
CA GLY A 44 -13.20 1.10 -1.93
C GLY A 44 -11.74 0.75 -2.16
N TYR A 45 -10.81 1.58 -1.66
CA TYR A 45 -9.38 1.27 -1.72
C TYR A 45 -8.98 0.12 -0.78
N ILE A 46 -9.59 -0.01 0.40
CA ILE A 46 -9.37 -1.17 1.27
C ILE A 46 -9.85 -2.45 0.60
N ALA A 47 -11.09 -2.47 0.08
CA ALA A 47 -11.63 -3.65 -0.60
C ALA A 47 -10.81 -4.05 -1.83
N THR A 48 -10.30 -3.07 -2.58
CA THR A 48 -9.40 -3.32 -3.71
C THR A 48 -8.05 -3.87 -3.25
N ALA A 49 -7.46 -3.29 -2.20
CA ALA A 49 -6.20 -3.76 -1.65
C ALA A 49 -6.31 -5.20 -1.12
N ASP A 50 -7.37 -5.53 -0.37
CA ASP A 50 -7.58 -6.88 0.17
C ASP A 50 -7.78 -7.91 -0.96
N ARG A 51 -8.54 -7.56 -2.00
CA ARG A 51 -8.70 -8.41 -3.20
C ARG A 51 -7.37 -8.63 -3.91
N THR A 52 -6.62 -7.57 -4.20
CA THR A 52 -5.33 -7.66 -4.91
C THR A 52 -4.30 -8.43 -4.08
N TRP A 53 -4.23 -8.17 -2.77
CA TRP A 53 -3.30 -8.84 -1.87
C TRP A 53 -3.44 -10.35 -1.92
N SER A 54 -4.67 -10.86 -1.98
CA SER A 54 -4.95 -12.31 -2.06
C SER A 54 -4.25 -13.00 -3.23
N GLY A 55 -4.06 -12.30 -4.36
CA GLY A 55 -3.42 -12.82 -5.57
C GLY A 55 -1.90 -12.67 -5.58
N ILE A 56 -1.34 -11.74 -4.80
CA ILE A 56 0.11 -11.42 -4.85
C ILE A 56 0.88 -11.80 -3.58
N GLN A 57 0.21 -12.11 -2.47
CA GLN A 57 0.84 -12.37 -1.17
C GLN A 57 1.88 -13.51 -1.16
N GLY A 58 1.76 -14.47 -2.08
CA GLY A 58 2.70 -15.60 -2.23
C GLY A 58 3.63 -15.49 -3.44
N VAL A 59 3.56 -14.39 -4.19
CA VAL A 59 4.29 -14.18 -5.44
C VAL A 59 5.50 -13.30 -5.16
N SER A 60 6.68 -13.68 -5.68
CA SER A 60 7.88 -12.85 -5.54
C SER A 60 7.77 -11.59 -6.40
N ILE A 61 8.46 -10.52 -6.01
CA ILE A 61 8.48 -9.28 -6.78
C ILE A 61 8.97 -9.51 -8.22
N ALA A 62 10.01 -10.33 -8.40
CA ALA A 62 10.52 -10.69 -9.72
C ALA A 62 9.46 -11.38 -10.62
N GLN A 63 8.51 -12.10 -10.03
CA GLN A 63 7.41 -12.73 -10.77
C GLN A 63 6.29 -11.73 -11.11
N LEU A 64 6.04 -10.75 -10.23
CA LEU A 64 5.03 -9.70 -10.47
C LEU A 64 5.47 -8.69 -11.55
N ASP A 65 6.77 -8.40 -11.63
CA ASP A 65 7.32 -7.43 -12.60
C ASP A 65 7.51 -8.02 -14.01
N ALA A 66 7.36 -9.35 -14.16
CA ALA A 66 7.57 -10.06 -15.43
C ALA A 66 6.28 -10.27 -16.26
N GLU A 67 5.11 -9.91 -15.70
CA GLU A 67 3.79 -9.91 -16.36
C GLU A 67 3.41 -8.50 -16.84
#